data_AF-A0A2V9G9U8-F1
#
_entry.id   AF-A0A2V9G9U8-F1
#
_cell.length_a   1.000
_cell.length_b   1.000
_cell.length_c   1.000
_cell.angle_alpha   90.00
_cell.angle_beta   90.00
_cell.angle_gamma   90.00
#
_symmetry.space_group_name_H-M   'P 1'
#
loop_
_entity.id
_entity.type
_entity.pdbx_description
1 polymer ?
#
loop_
_entity_poly.entity_id
_entity_poly.type
_entity_poly.pdbx_seq_one_letter_code
_entity_poly.pdbx_strand_id
1 'polypeptide(L)'
;MPVKYQTSVLFAALALLLIAPSSHAEWTSSSRPLPFSGVRPASQDDQVKANLRSGAEAMHTGKADEAEHYFREVTRIAPDLPEGYLDLGLAQLRQGKLPDAVASLQKALVLNQRIPAGHMFLGITYYQMGRFDDARTALQQEIELNAGNAEALLWLGITELAAGHPPESSRPAR
;
A
#
# COMPACT_ATOMS: atom_id res chain seq x y z
N MET A 1 -23.98 0.84 51.56
CA MET A 1 -24.19 -0.12 52.66
C MET A 1 -24.63 -1.46 52.07
N PRO A 2 -24.07 -2.59 52.51
CA PRO A 2 -24.05 -3.85 51.75
C PRO A 2 -25.23 -4.77 52.08
N VAL A 3 -25.68 -5.57 51.11
CA VAL A 3 -26.51 -6.75 51.36
C VAL A 3 -25.70 -7.99 50.93
N LYS A 4 -25.43 -8.86 51.91
CA LYS A 4 -24.82 -10.19 51.78
C LYS A 4 -25.92 -11.25 51.70
N TYR A 5 -25.79 -12.21 50.80
CA TYR A 5 -26.32 -13.59 50.89
C TYR A 5 -25.32 -14.46 50.07
N GLN A 6 -24.41 -15.28 50.63
CA GLN A 6 -24.58 -16.61 51.29
C GLN A 6 -25.61 -17.50 50.57
N THR A 7 -25.41 -18.78 50.22
CA THR A 7 -24.32 -19.79 50.19
C THR A 7 -24.99 -21.07 49.62
N SER A 8 -24.29 -21.84 48.77
CA SER A 8 -24.35 -23.32 48.57
C SER A 8 -25.71 -23.98 48.22
N VAL A 9 -25.82 -24.99 47.35
CA VAL A 9 -25.32 -26.38 47.49
C VAL A 9 -25.50 -27.12 46.16
N LEU A 10 -24.50 -27.92 45.77
CA LEU A 10 -24.55 -28.95 44.73
C LEU A 10 -25.57 -30.06 45.07
N PHE A 11 -26.29 -30.58 44.06
CA PHE A 11 -26.72 -31.97 44.08
C PHE A 11 -26.41 -32.66 42.75
N ALA A 12 -25.54 -33.66 42.84
CA ALA A 12 -25.31 -34.67 41.84
C ALA A 12 -26.44 -35.71 41.87
N ALA A 13 -26.80 -36.26 40.71
CA ALA A 13 -27.41 -37.58 40.63
C ALA A 13 -27.06 -38.24 39.29
N LEU A 14 -26.14 -39.19 39.39
CA LEU A 14 -25.82 -40.20 38.39
C LEU A 14 -26.86 -41.32 38.53
N ALA A 15 -27.47 -41.76 37.44
CA ALA A 15 -28.15 -43.06 37.37
C ALA A 15 -27.96 -43.67 35.97
N LEU A 16 -27.55 -44.93 35.96
CA LEU A 16 -27.01 -45.70 34.85
C LEU A 16 -27.75 -47.05 34.82
N LEU A 17 -28.26 -47.47 33.66
CA LEU A 17 -28.63 -48.83 33.19
C LEU A 17 -29.68 -48.65 32.05
N LEU A 18 -29.84 -49.42 30.97
CA LEU A 18 -29.08 -50.38 30.15
C LEU A 18 -30.17 -51.11 29.29
N ILE A 19 -29.89 -51.36 27.99
CA ILE A 19 -30.45 -52.44 27.12
C ILE A 19 -31.84 -52.15 26.46
N ALA A 20 -31.94 -51.65 25.21
CA ALA A 20 -31.78 -52.26 23.84
C ALA A 20 -33.14 -52.70 23.23
N PRO A 21 -33.31 -53.04 21.91
CA PRO A 21 -32.51 -52.78 20.69
C PRO A 21 -33.32 -52.24 19.47
N SER A 22 -32.59 -52.01 18.37
CA SER A 22 -32.97 -52.23 16.95
C SER A 22 -34.07 -51.40 16.27
N SER A 23 -33.62 -50.45 15.44
CA SER A 23 -34.07 -50.37 14.04
C SER A 23 -33.01 -49.66 13.20
N HIS A 24 -32.46 -50.40 12.24
CA HIS A 24 -31.51 -49.93 11.25
C HIS A 24 -32.20 -48.90 10.36
N ALA A 25 -31.85 -47.62 10.52
CA ALA A 25 -32.07 -46.61 9.50
C ALA A 25 -30.71 -46.36 8.85
N GLU A 26 -30.48 -47.03 7.73
CA GLU A 26 -29.39 -46.74 6.81
C GLU A 26 -29.53 -45.30 6.34
N TRP A 27 -28.83 -44.37 7.00
CA TRP A 27 -28.52 -43.09 6.39
C TRP A 27 -27.51 -43.39 5.30
N THR A 28 -27.99 -43.60 4.06
CA THR A 28 -27.14 -43.58 2.88
C THR A 28 -26.49 -42.19 2.82
N SER A 29 -25.28 -42.12 3.37
CA SER A 29 -24.36 -41.00 3.21
C SER A 29 -23.91 -40.97 1.74
N SER A 30 -24.80 -40.51 0.86
CA SER A 30 -24.46 -40.13 -0.51
C SER A 30 -24.83 -38.68 -0.80
N SER A 31 -24.67 -37.80 0.18
CA SER A 31 -24.41 -36.39 -0.11
C SER A 31 -22.95 -36.28 -0.54
N ARG A 32 -22.64 -36.71 -1.76
CA ARG A 32 -21.37 -36.33 -2.40
C ARG A 32 -21.38 -34.80 -2.39
N PRO A 33 -20.52 -34.10 -1.62
CA PRO A 33 -20.54 -32.64 -1.67
C PRO A 33 -20.25 -32.27 -3.12
N LEU A 34 -21.13 -31.45 -3.72
CA LEU A 34 -20.89 -30.92 -5.06
C LEU A 34 -19.48 -30.32 -5.07
N PRO A 35 -18.67 -30.55 -6.13
CA PRO A 35 -17.43 -29.81 -6.24
C PRO A 35 -17.82 -28.33 -6.27
N PHE A 36 -17.55 -27.61 -5.19
CA PHE A 36 -17.55 -26.16 -5.25
C PHE A 36 -16.62 -25.83 -6.40
N SER A 37 -17.18 -25.31 -7.49
CA SER A 37 -16.45 -24.54 -8.49
C SER A 37 -16.01 -23.25 -7.77
N GLY A 38 -15.08 -23.43 -6.83
CA GLY A 38 -14.72 -22.46 -5.83
C GLY A 38 -13.66 -21.58 -6.43
N VAL A 39 -14.08 -20.51 -7.10
CA VAL A 39 -13.24 -19.31 -7.13
C VAL A 39 -13.10 -18.91 -5.67
N ARG A 40 -12.02 -19.36 -5.03
CA ARG A 40 -11.71 -18.96 -3.66
C ARG A 40 -11.55 -17.44 -3.69
N PRO A 41 -12.28 -16.66 -2.87
CA PRO A 41 -12.11 -15.23 -2.86
C PRO A 41 -10.62 -14.91 -2.66
N ALA A 42 -10.10 -14.02 -3.49
CA ALA A 42 -8.68 -13.67 -3.49
C ALA A 42 -8.26 -13.24 -2.08
N SER A 43 -7.15 -13.79 -1.58
CA SER A 43 -6.58 -13.33 -0.31
C SER A 43 -6.18 -11.85 -0.40
N GLN A 44 -5.94 -11.19 0.73
CA GLN A 44 -5.45 -9.81 0.72
C GLN A 44 -4.15 -9.68 -0.10
N ASP A 45 -3.24 -10.65 0.03
CA ASP A 45 -2.01 -10.70 -0.77
C ASP A 45 -2.27 -10.87 -2.27
N ASP A 46 -3.26 -11.70 -2.64
CA ASP A 46 -3.66 -11.87 -4.04
C ASP A 46 -4.27 -10.57 -4.61
N GLN A 47 -5.05 -9.86 -3.80
CA GLN A 47 -5.63 -8.56 -4.16
C GLN A 47 -4.55 -7.50 -4.33
N VAL A 48 -3.57 -7.42 -3.42
CA VAL A 48 -2.42 -6.51 -3.54
C VAL A 48 -1.66 -6.77 -4.83
N LYS A 49 -1.32 -8.04 -5.11
CA LYS A 49 -0.62 -8.41 -6.34
C LYS A 49 -1.44 -8.10 -7.59
N ALA A 50 -2.75 -8.33 -7.55
CA ALA A 50 -3.64 -8.01 -8.67
C ALA A 50 -3.70 -6.51 -8.93
N ASN A 51 -3.88 -5.69 -7.88
CA ASN A 51 -3.92 -4.23 -7.99
C ASN A 51 -2.57 -3.66 -8.45
N LEU A 52 -1.44 -4.16 -7.96
CA LEU A 52 -0.12 -3.76 -8.45
C LEU A 52 0.04 -4.05 -9.95
N ARG A 53 -0.37 -5.22 -10.42
CA ARG A 53 -0.33 -5.55 -11.86
C ARG A 53 -1.23 -4.65 -12.69
N SER A 54 -2.48 -4.44 -12.27
CA SER A 54 -3.42 -3.57 -12.98
C SER A 54 -2.96 -2.11 -13.00
N GLY A 55 -2.40 -1.63 -11.89
CA GLY A 55 -1.81 -0.30 -11.80
C GLY A 55 -0.61 -0.13 -12.71
N ALA A 56 0.30 -1.11 -12.73
CA ALA A 56 1.45 -1.11 -13.64
C ALA A 56 1.03 -1.10 -15.11
N GLU A 57 0.05 -1.93 -15.50
CA GLU A 57 -0.49 -1.94 -16.87
C GLU A 57 -1.14 -0.59 -17.24
N ALA A 58 -1.89 0.01 -16.32
CA ALA A 58 -2.47 1.33 -16.50
C ALA A 58 -1.37 2.41 -16.69
N MET A 59 -0.26 2.32 -15.95
CA MET A 59 0.91 3.20 -16.14
C MET A 59 1.55 3.01 -17.52
N HIS A 60 1.72 1.76 -17.97
CA HIS A 60 2.30 1.45 -19.27
C HIS A 60 1.45 1.94 -20.44
N THR A 61 0.12 1.95 -20.27
CA THR A 61 -0.85 2.39 -21.28
C THR A 61 -1.20 3.89 -21.17
N GLY A 62 -0.53 4.63 -20.27
CA GLY A 62 -0.70 6.08 -20.10
C GLY A 62 -1.96 6.49 -19.33
N LYS A 63 -2.69 5.53 -18.75
CA LYS A 63 -3.92 5.74 -17.98
C LYS A 63 -3.61 6.02 -16.51
N ALA A 64 -2.98 7.16 -16.26
CA ALA A 64 -2.47 7.47 -14.92
C ALA A 64 -3.57 7.58 -13.85
N ASP A 65 -4.80 7.97 -14.21
CA ASP A 65 -5.95 7.99 -13.29
C ASP A 65 -6.37 6.58 -12.84
N GLU A 66 -6.42 5.62 -13.77
CA GLU A 66 -6.71 4.21 -13.46
C GLU A 66 -5.60 3.63 -12.58
N ALA A 67 -4.34 3.96 -12.88
CA ALA A 67 -3.20 3.53 -12.07
C ALA A 67 -3.30 4.02 -10.62
N GLU A 68 -3.60 5.30 -10.41
CA GLU A 68 -3.81 5.87 -9.08
C GLU A 68 -4.91 5.12 -8.32
N HIS A 69 -6.03 4.78 -8.98
CA HIS A 69 -7.10 4.01 -8.35
C HIS A 69 -6.59 2.67 -7.82
N TYR A 70 -5.88 1.88 -8.63
CA TYR A 70 -5.36 0.58 -8.20
C TYR A 70 -4.31 0.71 -7.09
N PHE A 71 -3.40 1.69 -7.18
CA PHE A 71 -2.38 1.88 -6.15
C PHE A 71 -2.96 2.42 -4.83
N ARG A 72 -4.05 3.19 -4.85
CA ARG A 72 -4.80 3.55 -3.63
C ARG A 72 -5.40 2.31 -2.95
N GLU A 73 -5.89 1.33 -3.72
CA GLU A 73 -6.35 0.07 -3.14
C GLU A 73 -5.20 -0.73 -2.53
N VAL A 74 -3.99 -0.71 -3.13
CA VAL A 74 -2.80 -1.31 -2.53
C VAL A 74 -2.49 -0.69 -1.18
N THR A 75 -2.43 0.64 -1.07
CA THR A 75 -2.11 1.33 0.20
C THR A 75 -3.21 1.16 1.25
N ARG A 76 -4.47 0.93 0.82
CA ARG A 76 -5.57 0.59 1.74
C ARG A 76 -5.46 -0.84 2.30
N ILE A 77 -5.07 -1.81 1.47
CA ILE A 77 -4.98 -3.22 1.88
C ILE A 77 -3.67 -3.50 2.64
N ALA A 78 -2.57 -2.88 2.20
CA ALA A 78 -1.23 -3.05 2.75
C ALA A 78 -0.62 -1.67 3.10
N PRO A 79 -1.03 -1.04 4.21
CA PRO A 79 -0.64 0.32 4.57
C PRO A 79 0.83 0.49 4.96
N ASP A 80 1.55 -0.63 5.16
CA ASP A 80 2.97 -0.66 5.51
C ASP A 80 3.86 -1.11 4.32
N LEU A 81 3.29 -1.28 3.12
CA LEU A 81 4.03 -1.63 1.91
C LEU A 81 4.59 -0.36 1.23
N PRO A 82 5.91 -0.13 1.26
CA PRO A 82 6.51 1.08 0.67
C PRO A 82 6.23 1.23 -0.83
N GLU A 83 6.28 0.12 -1.58
CA GLU A 83 6.11 0.08 -3.03
C GLU A 83 4.73 0.61 -3.46
N GLY A 84 3.68 0.34 -2.68
CA GLY A 84 2.34 0.85 -2.97
C GLY A 84 2.27 2.37 -2.95
N TYR A 85 3.00 3.02 -2.03
CA TYR A 85 3.07 4.48 -1.96
C TYR A 85 4.01 5.08 -3.01
N LEU A 86 5.10 4.37 -3.35
CA LEU A 86 5.97 4.75 -4.45
C LEU A 86 5.17 4.81 -5.75
N ASP A 87 4.53 3.71 -6.13
CA ASP A 87 3.75 3.59 -7.35
C ASP A 87 2.57 4.59 -7.40
N LEU A 88 1.91 4.82 -6.26
CA LEU A 88 0.89 5.86 -6.12
C LEU A 88 1.46 7.26 -6.40
N GLY A 89 2.63 7.58 -5.84
CA GLY A 89 3.32 8.84 -6.06
C GLY A 89 3.73 9.03 -7.51
N LEU A 90 4.21 7.99 -8.20
CA LEU A 90 4.52 8.04 -9.63
C LEU A 90 3.27 8.30 -10.48
N ALA A 91 2.14 7.65 -10.18
CA ALA A 91 0.88 7.87 -10.88
C ALA A 91 0.41 9.33 -10.72
N GLN A 92 0.47 9.86 -9.49
CA GLN A 92 0.12 11.24 -9.18
C GLN A 92 1.05 12.25 -9.86
N LEU A 93 2.35 11.97 -9.89
CA LEU A 93 3.35 12.79 -10.59
C LEU A 93 3.03 12.86 -12.10
N ARG A 94 2.70 11.73 -12.74
CA ARG A 94 2.32 11.72 -14.16
C ARG A 94 1.05 12.54 -14.47
N GLN A 95 0.15 12.64 -13.52
CA GLN A 95 -1.05 13.47 -13.64
C GLN A 95 -0.81 14.96 -13.33
N GLY A 96 0.38 15.31 -12.83
CA GLY A 96 0.66 16.67 -12.34
C GLY A 96 0.02 16.98 -10.97
N LYS A 97 -0.44 15.97 -10.23
CA LYS A 97 -0.91 16.11 -8.84
C LYS A 97 0.28 16.20 -7.89
N LEU A 98 1.11 17.21 -8.07
CA LEU A 98 2.44 17.30 -7.44
C LEU A 98 2.40 17.26 -5.90
N PRO A 99 1.48 17.96 -5.19
CA PRO A 99 1.41 17.88 -3.74
C PRO A 99 1.07 16.47 -3.23
N ASP A 100 0.15 15.77 -3.91
CA ASP A 100 -0.23 14.40 -3.55
C ASP A 100 0.93 13.44 -3.80
N ALA A 101 1.64 13.61 -4.92
CA ALA A 101 2.82 12.83 -5.25
C ALA A 101 3.92 12.96 -4.18
N VAL A 102 4.20 14.20 -3.72
CA VAL A 102 5.13 14.43 -2.60
C VAL A 102 4.71 13.66 -1.36
N ALA A 103 3.43 13.73 -0.96
CA ALA A 103 2.94 13.04 0.23
C ALA A 103 3.10 11.52 0.13
N SER A 104 2.76 10.94 -1.02
CA SER A 104 2.91 9.49 -1.28
C SER A 104 4.38 9.07 -1.28
N LEU A 105 5.25 9.79 -1.99
CA LEU A 105 6.69 9.49 -2.06
C LEU A 105 7.37 9.63 -0.69
N GLN A 106 7.02 10.65 0.09
CA GLN A 106 7.50 10.80 1.46
C GLN A 106 7.04 9.64 2.34
N LYS A 107 5.79 9.20 2.22
CA LYS A 107 5.29 8.05 2.97
C LYS A 107 6.04 6.76 2.60
N ALA A 108 6.35 6.55 1.32
CA ALA A 108 7.19 5.44 0.87
C ALA A 108 8.58 5.47 1.53
N LEU A 109 9.22 6.65 1.54
CA LEU A 109 10.55 6.86 2.15
C LEU A 109 10.54 6.74 3.69
N VAL A 110 9.43 7.09 4.35
CA VAL A 110 9.26 6.85 5.80
C VAL A 110 9.22 5.36 6.10
N LEU A 111 8.53 4.56 5.27
CA LEU A 111 8.44 3.11 5.44
C LEU A 111 9.75 2.41 5.03
N ASN A 112 10.42 2.90 4.00
CA ASN A 112 11.72 2.41 3.55
C ASN A 112 12.57 3.56 2.97
N GLN A 113 13.51 4.04 3.77
CA GLN A 113 14.41 5.16 3.41
C GLN A 113 15.33 4.85 2.22
N ARG A 114 15.50 3.57 1.88
CA ARG A 114 16.35 3.12 0.76
C ARG A 114 15.53 2.52 -0.37
N ILE A 115 14.23 2.84 -0.43
CA ILE A 115 13.37 2.38 -1.52
C ILE A 115 13.96 2.86 -2.87
N PRO A 116 14.16 1.97 -3.85
CA PRO A 116 14.82 2.35 -5.09
C PRO A 116 14.15 3.54 -5.77
N ALA A 117 14.95 4.53 -6.18
CA ALA A 117 14.50 5.74 -6.87
C ALA A 117 13.51 6.64 -6.09
N GLY A 118 13.24 6.36 -4.82
CA GLY A 118 12.27 7.16 -4.04
C GLY A 118 12.71 8.62 -3.88
N HIS A 119 13.98 8.83 -3.53
CA HIS A 119 14.55 10.17 -3.41
C HIS A 119 14.66 10.86 -4.78
N MET A 120 14.96 10.11 -5.84
CA MET A 120 14.95 10.61 -7.22
C MET A 120 13.58 11.17 -7.62
N PHE A 121 12.51 10.39 -7.48
CA PHE A 121 11.16 10.84 -7.85
C PHE A 121 10.66 11.98 -6.98
N LEU A 122 11.04 12.01 -5.69
CA LEU A 122 10.72 13.15 -4.82
C LEU A 122 11.41 14.43 -5.33
N GLY A 123 12.67 14.33 -5.74
CA GLY A 123 13.41 15.44 -6.33
C GLY A 123 12.80 15.95 -7.64
N ILE A 124 12.44 15.04 -8.55
CA ILE A 124 11.75 15.37 -9.81
C ILE A 124 10.42 16.08 -9.52
N THR A 125 9.66 15.60 -8.52
CA THR A 125 8.38 16.20 -8.14
C THR A 125 8.57 17.63 -7.62
N TYR A 126 9.54 17.86 -6.74
CA TYR A 126 9.86 19.20 -6.26
C TYR A 126 10.33 20.13 -7.36
N TYR A 127 11.13 19.64 -8.31
CA TYR A 127 11.55 20.41 -9.47
C TYR A 127 10.33 20.90 -10.27
N GLN A 128 9.36 20.02 -10.54
CA GLN A 128 8.13 20.40 -11.24
C GLN A 128 7.28 21.42 -10.47
N MET A 129 7.39 21.46 -9.13
CA MET A 129 6.77 22.49 -8.29
C MET A 129 7.56 23.82 -8.26
N GLY A 130 8.73 23.91 -8.91
CA GLY A 130 9.64 25.05 -8.81
C GLY A 130 10.39 25.13 -7.48
N ARG A 131 10.31 24.08 -6.64
CA ARG A 131 10.98 24.01 -5.34
C ARG A 131 12.40 23.45 -5.51
N PHE A 132 13.28 24.25 -6.12
CA PHE A 132 14.58 23.77 -6.57
C PHE A 132 15.54 23.38 -5.43
N ASP A 133 15.48 24.06 -4.28
CA ASP A 133 16.32 23.67 -3.13
C ASP A 133 15.90 22.31 -2.56
N ASP A 134 14.60 22.05 -2.42
CA ASP A 134 14.09 20.75 -1.99
C ASP A 134 14.42 19.64 -3.01
N ALA A 135 14.33 19.96 -4.30
CA ALA A 135 14.72 19.06 -5.38
C ALA A 135 16.20 18.68 -5.29
N ARG A 136 17.08 19.68 -5.11
CA ARG A 136 18.53 19.48 -4.93
C ARG A 136 18.79 18.54 -3.76
N THR A 137 18.19 18.80 -2.59
CA THR A 137 18.38 17.98 -1.40
C THR A 137 17.95 16.53 -1.64
N ALA A 138 16.77 16.30 -2.22
CA ALA A 138 16.28 14.96 -2.49
C ALA A 138 17.18 14.21 -3.50
N LEU A 139 17.63 14.87 -4.57
CA LEU A 139 18.50 14.25 -5.57
C LEU A 139 19.89 13.93 -5.01
N GLN A 140 20.43 14.78 -4.14
CA GLN A 140 21.68 14.50 -3.43
C GLN A 140 21.56 13.27 -2.54
N GLN A 141 20.44 13.10 -1.83
CA GLN A 141 20.17 11.89 -1.03
C GLN A 141 20.13 10.62 -1.90
N GLU A 142 19.53 10.67 -3.10
CA GLU A 142 19.56 9.53 -4.03
C GLU A 142 21.00 9.18 -4.45
N ILE A 143 21.83 10.20 -4.75
CA ILE A 143 23.22 10.01 -5.17
C ILE A 143 24.09 9.48 -4.01
N GLU A 144 23.82 9.89 -2.77
CA GLU A 144 24.48 9.33 -1.59
C GLU A 144 24.16 7.83 -1.41
N LEU A 145 22.92 7.42 -1.72
CA LEU A 145 22.50 6.02 -1.65
C LEU A 145 22.97 5.20 -2.85
N ASN A 146 23.00 5.80 -4.04
CA ASN A 146 23.38 5.20 -5.30
C ASN A 146 24.13 6.22 -6.18
N ALA A 147 25.45 6.29 -5.98
CA ALA A 147 26.31 7.23 -6.72
C ALA A 147 26.30 7.00 -8.25
N GLY A 148 25.86 5.83 -8.71
CA GLY A 148 25.74 5.48 -10.13
C GLY A 148 24.38 5.80 -10.75
N ASN A 149 23.43 6.41 -10.02
CA ASN A 149 22.14 6.78 -10.56
C ASN A 149 22.28 7.96 -11.55
N ALA A 150 22.47 7.64 -12.83
CA ALA A 150 22.67 8.61 -13.90
C ALA A 150 21.46 9.56 -14.08
N GLU A 151 20.25 9.07 -13.82
CA GLU A 151 19.03 9.89 -13.92
C GLU A 151 18.97 10.91 -12.77
N ALA A 152 19.34 10.52 -11.55
CA ALA A 152 19.44 11.46 -10.42
C ALA A 152 20.50 12.55 -10.67
N LEU A 153 21.67 12.18 -11.23
CA LEU A 153 22.72 13.13 -11.62
C LEU A 153 22.23 14.10 -12.71
N LEU A 154 21.50 13.60 -13.70
CA LEU A 154 20.91 14.42 -14.76
C LEU A 154 19.92 15.43 -14.18
N TRP A 155 18.98 14.97 -13.34
CA TRP A 155 18.01 15.84 -12.71
C TRP A 155 18.63 16.85 -11.75
N LEU A 156 19.75 16.50 -11.09
CA LEU A 156 20.49 17.44 -10.27
C LEU A 156 21.06 18.56 -11.14
N GLY A 157 21.70 18.24 -12.26
CA GLY A 157 22.19 19.24 -13.21
C GLY A 157 21.08 20.15 -13.75
N ILE A 158 19.92 19.58 -14.11
CA ILE A 158 18.74 20.34 -14.54
C ILE A 158 18.26 21.28 -13.42
N THR A 159 18.23 20.80 -12.18
CA THR A 159 17.82 21.58 -11.01
C THR A 159 18.75 22.74 -10.75
N GLU A 160 20.08 22.56 -10.83
CA GLU A 160 21.05 23.64 -10.62
C GLU A 160 20.94 24.74 -11.69
N LEU A 161 20.75 24.36 -12.96
CA LEU A 161 20.57 25.32 -14.05
C LEU A 161 19.31 26.17 -13.86
N ALA A 162 18.21 25.54 -13.42
CA ALA A 162 16.96 26.23 -13.12
C ALA A 162 17.07 27.13 -11.88
N ALA A 163 17.76 26.68 -10.83
CA ALA A 163 18.00 27.47 -9.63
C ALA A 163 18.86 28.73 -9.89
N GLY A 164 19.79 28.67 -10.84
CA GLY A 164 20.57 29.83 -11.28
C GLY A 164 19.80 30.83 -12.15
N HIS A 165 18.68 30.40 -12.76
CA HIS A 165 17.82 31.22 -13.62
C HIS A 165 16.34 30.99 -13.29
N PRO A 166 15.89 31.27 -12.05
CA PRO A 166 14.55 30.95 -11.64
C PRO A 166 13.54 31.74 -12.48
N PRO A 167 12.41 31.13 -12.90
CA PRO A 167 11.37 31.83 -13.63
C PRO A 167 10.90 33.05 -12.83
N GLU A 168 10.50 34.11 -13.53
CA GLU A 168 10.17 35.40 -12.90
C GLU A 168 9.08 35.29 -11.82
N SER A 169 8.17 34.31 -11.94
CA SER A 169 7.13 33.99 -10.96
C SER A 169 7.65 33.43 -9.61
N SER A 170 8.91 33.01 -9.57
CA SER A 170 9.56 32.44 -8.38
C SER A 170 10.62 33.36 -7.78
N ARG A 171 10.82 34.56 -8.35
CA ARG A 171 11.68 35.57 -7.74
C ARG A 171 10.95 36.18 -6.53
N PRO A 172 11.61 36.33 -5.37
CA PRO A 172 11.02 37.08 -4.27
C PRO A 172 10.71 38.50 -4.75
N ALA A 173 9.51 39.01 -4.44
CA ALA A 173 9.12 40.37 -4.76
C ALA A 173 10.14 41.34 -4.16
N ARG A 174 10.69 42.23 -5.00
CA ARG A 174 11.65 43.26 -4.60
C ARG A 174 10.98 44.39 -3.83
#